data_AF-A0A1E1WYG1-F1
#
_entry.id   AF-A0A1E1WYG1-F1
#
_cell.length_a   1.000
_cell.length_b   1.000
_cell.length_c   1.000
_cell.angle_alpha   90.00
_cell.angle_beta   90.00
_cell.angle_gamma   90.00
#
_symmetry.space_group_name_H-M   'P 1'
#
loop_
_entity.id
_entity.type
_entity.pdbx_description
1 polymer ?
#
loop_
_entity_poly.entity_id
_entity_poly.type
_entity_poly.pdbx_seq_one_letter_code
_entity_poly.pdbx_strand_id
1 'polypeptide(L)'
;FAALFFCLAAAEVYGTPLADFFQKIHEKPVTTYQCFRNTTSFEDSSATGLTILWDGQSLPNNEAVCNTAYSKPGSKEKTTFQVYAEYVRPDDKAIVVGEGITVELYILPPYNEKAYYFREVITRSGNIGMKIYDTSATCENAQILWDPVCSEPCDLQPTR
;
A
#
# COMPACT_ATOMS: atom_id res chain seq x y z
N PHE A 1 42.90 29.39 20.24
CA PHE A 1 42.35 28.03 20.05
C PHE A 1 40.85 28.17 19.90
N ALA A 2 40.34 28.14 18.66
CA ALA A 2 38.91 28.17 18.38
C ALA A 2 38.48 26.74 18.06
N ALA A 3 37.62 26.17 18.91
CA ALA A 3 37.06 24.84 18.71
C ALA A 3 35.93 24.93 17.68
N LEU A 4 36.18 24.41 16.49
CA LEU A 4 35.16 24.14 15.47
C LEU A 4 34.32 22.96 15.95
N PHE A 5 33.14 23.24 16.50
CA PHE A 5 32.07 22.26 16.66
C PHE A 5 31.57 21.87 15.27
N PHE A 6 32.06 20.74 14.76
CA PHE A 6 31.40 20.03 13.66
C PHE A 6 30.10 19.45 14.21
N CYS A 7 28.98 20.15 13.98
CA CYS A 7 27.67 19.51 13.98
C CYS A 7 27.66 18.52 12.81
N LEU A 8 27.96 17.26 13.10
CA LEU A 8 27.53 16.14 12.27
C LEU A 8 26.00 16.09 12.40
N ALA A 9 25.30 16.82 11.53
CA ALA A 9 23.92 16.48 11.24
C ALA A 9 23.94 15.03 10.74
N ALA A 10 23.37 14.12 11.52
CA ALA A 10 23.09 12.78 11.04
C ALA A 10 22.26 12.96 9.77
N ALA A 11 22.78 12.48 8.63
CA ALA A 11 21.96 12.36 7.45
C ALA A 11 20.78 11.47 7.83
N GLU A 12 19.56 12.02 7.83
CA GLU A 12 18.34 11.22 7.85
C GLU A 12 18.46 10.30 6.64
N VAL A 13 18.72 9.01 6.89
CA VAL A 13 18.70 8.01 5.83
C VAL A 13 17.23 7.81 5.53
N TYR A 14 16.68 8.64 4.63
CA TYR A 14 15.34 8.43 4.09
C TYR A 14 15.30 7.02 3.48
N GLY A 15 14.33 6.21 3.93
CA GLY A 15 14.11 4.87 3.38
C GLY A 15 13.61 4.95 1.94
N THR A 16 13.46 3.79 1.31
CA THR A 16 12.64 3.71 0.10
C THR A 16 11.17 3.96 0.48
N PRO A 17 10.29 4.34 -0.48
CA PRO A 17 8.88 4.57 -0.17
C PRO A 17 8.19 3.40 0.56
N LEU A 18 8.60 2.17 0.26
CA LEU A 18 8.10 0.98 0.93
C LEU A 18 8.67 0.84 2.35
N ALA A 19 9.95 1.11 2.57
CA ALA A 19 10.54 1.12 3.90
C ALA A 19 9.88 2.17 4.81
N ASP A 20 9.63 3.38 4.29
CA ASP A 20 8.96 4.45 5.02
C ASP A 20 7.51 4.07 5.35
N PHE A 21 6.82 3.40 4.42
CA PHE A 21 5.48 2.86 4.69
C PHE A 21 5.49 1.81 5.80
N PHE A 22 6.45 0.88 5.79
CA PHE A 22 6.60 -0.12 6.85
C PHE A 22 6.94 0.52 8.20
N GLN A 23 7.82 1.52 8.23
CA GLN A 23 8.09 2.28 9.46
C GLN A 23 6.80 2.91 10.00
N LYS A 24 6.04 3.58 9.13
CA LYS A 24 4.80 4.27 9.50
C LYS A 24 3.77 3.34 10.15
N ILE A 25 3.55 2.14 9.59
CA ILE A 25 2.57 1.18 10.12
C ILE A 25 3.01 0.51 11.43
N HIS A 26 4.31 0.54 11.75
CA HIS A 26 4.85 0.12 13.06
C HIS A 26 4.73 1.21 14.12
N GLU A 27 4.84 2.48 13.73
CA GLU A 27 4.57 3.60 14.63
C GLU A 27 3.08 3.70 14.96
N LYS A 28 2.22 3.61 13.94
CA LYS A 28 0.77 3.67 14.09
C LYS A 28 0.06 2.93 12.95
N PRO A 29 -0.97 2.12 13.23
CA PRO A 29 -1.73 1.45 12.17
C PRO A 29 -2.31 2.45 11.17
N VAL A 30 -2.18 2.13 9.88
CA VAL A 30 -2.66 2.98 8.78
C VAL A 30 -3.83 2.29 8.11
N THR A 31 -4.93 3.02 7.94
CA THR A 31 -6.04 2.56 7.09
C THR A 31 -5.91 3.19 5.71
N THR A 32 -6.05 2.35 4.69
CA THR A 32 -6.05 2.77 3.28
C THR A 32 -7.34 2.34 2.60
N TYR A 33 -7.83 3.19 1.70
CA TYR A 33 -9.06 3.03 0.94
C TYR A 33 -8.69 2.91 -0.53
N GLN A 34 -8.99 1.78 -1.15
CA GLN A 34 -8.76 1.60 -2.59
C GLN A 34 -9.70 2.54 -3.35
N CYS A 35 -9.12 3.46 -4.09
CA CYS A 35 -9.83 4.45 -4.89
C CYS A 35 -9.89 4.03 -6.36
N PHE A 36 -8.78 3.43 -6.83
CA PHE A 36 -8.65 3.00 -8.21
C PHE A 36 -7.88 1.69 -8.34
N ARG A 37 -8.21 0.87 -9.34
CA ARG A 37 -7.47 -0.35 -9.69
C ARG A 37 -7.68 -0.73 -11.15
N ASN A 38 -6.77 -1.50 -11.74
CA ASN A 38 -6.98 -2.13 -13.06
C ASN A 38 -7.17 -3.66 -12.99
N THR A 39 -6.83 -4.28 -11.87
CA THR A 39 -7.06 -5.71 -11.61
C THR A 39 -7.18 -5.94 -10.11
N THR A 40 -7.51 -7.17 -9.75
CA THR A 40 -7.62 -7.66 -8.38
C THR A 40 -6.50 -8.62 -8.06
N SER A 41 -6.23 -8.81 -6.76
CA SER A 41 -5.32 -9.85 -6.29
C SER A 41 -6.07 -10.79 -5.36
N PHE A 42 -6.39 -10.33 -4.16
CA PHE A 42 -7.08 -11.12 -3.13
C PHE A 42 -8.60 -11.00 -3.21
N GLU A 43 -9.09 -9.86 -3.69
CA GLU A 43 -10.51 -9.54 -3.74
C GLU A 43 -11.18 -9.96 -5.06
N ASP A 44 -12.51 -10.07 -5.05
CA ASP A 44 -13.28 -10.34 -6.26
C ASP A 44 -13.21 -9.18 -7.27
N SER A 45 -13.33 -9.52 -8.57
CA SER A 45 -13.36 -8.55 -9.67
C SER A 45 -14.49 -7.53 -9.57
N SER A 46 -15.59 -7.89 -8.89
CA SER A 46 -16.71 -6.99 -8.62
C SER A 46 -16.61 -6.24 -7.28
N ALA A 47 -15.54 -6.44 -6.50
CA ALA A 47 -15.37 -5.80 -5.19
C ALA A 47 -15.37 -4.27 -5.32
N THR A 48 -16.10 -3.60 -4.43
CA THR A 48 -16.10 -2.14 -4.30
C THR A 48 -15.84 -1.74 -2.85
N GLY A 49 -15.36 -0.52 -2.66
CA GLY A 49 -15.14 0.03 -1.33
C GLY A 49 -14.12 -0.77 -0.50
N LEU A 50 -13.09 -1.31 -1.14
CA LEU A 50 -12.03 -2.05 -0.46
C LEU A 50 -11.24 -1.15 0.49
N THR A 51 -11.08 -1.58 1.74
CA THR A 51 -10.32 -0.92 2.80
C THR A 51 -9.33 -1.92 3.39
N ILE A 52 -8.11 -1.47 3.68
CA ILE A 52 -7.06 -2.27 4.33
C ILE A 52 -6.56 -1.50 5.55
N LEU A 53 -6.63 -2.13 6.73
CA LEU A 53 -5.92 -1.70 7.93
C LEU A 53 -4.58 -2.43 8.00
N TRP A 54 -3.50 -1.68 7.87
CA TRP A 54 -2.12 -2.14 7.99
C TRP A 54 -1.64 -1.93 9.42
N ASP A 55 -1.22 -2.99 10.10
CA ASP A 55 -0.78 -2.96 11.50
C ASP A 55 0.51 -3.76 11.69
N GLY A 56 1.58 -3.07 12.09
CA GLY A 56 2.87 -3.66 12.44
C GLY A 56 3.23 -3.55 13.93
N GLN A 57 2.42 -2.92 14.78
CA GLN A 57 2.89 -2.45 16.10
C GLN A 57 3.40 -3.55 17.06
N SER A 58 2.93 -4.78 16.88
CA SER A 58 3.29 -5.94 17.72
C SER A 58 4.09 -7.01 16.98
N LEU A 59 4.66 -6.66 15.82
CA LEU A 59 5.36 -7.58 14.92
C LEU A 59 6.82 -7.16 14.74
N PRO A 60 7.68 -8.05 14.20
CA PRO A 60 9.00 -7.64 13.72
C PRO A 60 8.90 -6.45 12.77
N ASN A 61 9.85 -5.51 12.80
CA ASN A 61 9.81 -4.23 12.07
C ASN A 61 9.66 -4.33 10.53
N ASN A 62 9.77 -5.54 9.98
CA ASN A 62 9.57 -5.86 8.57
C ASN A 62 8.27 -6.63 8.31
N GLU A 63 7.40 -6.84 9.28
CA GLU A 63 6.17 -7.64 9.16
C GLU A 63 4.93 -6.79 9.47
N ALA A 64 3.81 -7.11 8.83
CA ALA A 64 2.54 -6.47 9.10
C ALA A 64 1.38 -7.44 8.93
N VAL A 65 0.34 -7.26 9.72
CA VAL A 65 -0.98 -7.84 9.50
C VAL A 65 -1.84 -6.82 8.75
N CYS A 66 -2.51 -7.27 7.69
CA CYS A 66 -3.39 -6.42 6.90
C CYS A 66 -4.82 -6.97 6.95
N ASN A 67 -5.70 -6.26 7.66
CA ASN A 67 -7.11 -6.60 7.74
C ASN A 67 -7.86 -5.93 6.58
N THR A 68 -8.39 -6.75 5.68
CA THR A 68 -9.05 -6.27 4.46
C THR A 68 -10.56 -6.43 4.57
N ALA A 69 -11.30 -5.42 4.12
CA ALA A 69 -12.75 -5.44 4.04
C ALA A 69 -13.24 -4.83 2.71
N TYR A 70 -14.23 -5.45 2.06
CA TYR A 70 -14.85 -4.90 0.85
C TYR A 70 -16.32 -5.29 0.73
N SER A 71 -17.05 -4.61 -0.15
CA SER A 71 -18.45 -4.87 -0.46
C SER A 71 -18.59 -5.60 -1.80
N LYS A 72 -19.62 -6.45 -1.92
CA LYS A 72 -20.02 -7.09 -3.18
C LYS A 72 -21.35 -6.51 -3.68
N PRO A 73 -21.53 -6.31 -4.99
CA PRO A 73 -22.81 -5.87 -5.54
C PRO A 73 -23.96 -6.80 -5.10
N GLY A 74 -25.05 -6.21 -4.61
CA GLY A 74 -26.22 -6.96 -4.14
C GLY A 74 -26.09 -7.57 -2.73
N SER A 75 -24.93 -7.50 -2.09
CA SER A 75 -24.74 -7.93 -0.70
C SER A 75 -24.93 -6.76 0.28
N LYS A 76 -25.58 -7.02 1.42
CA LYS A 76 -25.60 -6.09 2.57
C LYS A 76 -24.45 -6.34 3.54
N GLU A 77 -23.79 -7.49 3.43
CA GLU A 77 -22.67 -7.88 4.28
C GLU A 77 -21.34 -7.56 3.60
N LYS A 78 -20.36 -7.13 4.39
CA LYS A 78 -18.98 -6.96 3.94
C LYS A 78 -18.26 -8.30 3.98
N THR A 79 -17.42 -8.56 2.98
CA THR A 79 -16.44 -9.63 3.03
C THR A 79 -15.19 -9.12 3.76
N THR A 80 -14.67 -9.91 4.70
CA THR A 80 -13.48 -9.56 5.47
C THR A 80 -12.51 -10.74 5.53
N PHE A 81 -11.22 -10.47 5.41
CA PHE A 81 -10.17 -11.47 5.53
C PHE A 81 -8.86 -10.79 5.95
N GLN A 82 -7.90 -11.59 6.37
CA GLN A 82 -6.60 -11.14 6.82
C GLN A 82 -5.52 -11.63 5.84
N VAL A 83 -4.58 -10.75 5.52
CA VAL A 83 -3.34 -11.11 4.83
C VAL A 83 -2.15 -10.68 5.69
N TYR A 84 -0.99 -11.24 5.40
CA TYR A 84 0.26 -10.94 6.08
C TYR A 84 1.25 -10.38 5.07
N ALA A 85 1.99 -9.35 5.45
CA ALA A 85 2.99 -8.72 4.59
C ALA A 85 4.36 -8.77 5.26
N GLU A 86 5.40 -9.12 4.50
CA GLU A 86 6.80 -9.11 4.95
C GLU A 86 7.66 -8.28 3.99
N TYR A 87 8.31 -7.23 4.49
CA TYR A 87 9.25 -6.40 3.76
C TYR A 87 10.62 -7.07 3.61
N VAL A 88 11.01 -7.31 2.37
CA VAL A 88 12.29 -7.89 1.97
C VAL A 88 13.21 -6.75 1.53
N ARG A 89 13.94 -6.18 2.51
CA ARG A 89 14.80 -5.00 2.32
C ARG A 89 15.80 -5.10 1.15
N PRO A 90 16.49 -6.24 0.89
CA PRO A 90 17.45 -6.32 -0.22
C PRO A 90 16.84 -6.09 -1.61
N ASP A 91 15.56 -6.43 -1.78
CA ASP A 91 14.85 -6.36 -3.07
C ASP A 91 13.86 -5.19 -3.14
N ASP A 92 13.75 -4.42 -2.05
CA ASP A 92 12.77 -3.35 -1.85
C ASP A 92 11.33 -3.72 -2.25
N LYS A 93 10.87 -4.89 -1.79
CA LYS A 93 9.52 -5.40 -2.03
C LYS A 93 8.91 -5.96 -0.77
N ALA A 94 7.58 -6.01 -0.71
CA ALA A 94 6.87 -6.72 0.35
C ALA A 94 6.21 -7.97 -0.22
N ILE A 95 6.39 -9.12 0.44
CA ILE A 95 5.69 -10.36 0.11
C ILE A 95 4.39 -10.37 0.91
N VAL A 96 3.25 -10.31 0.22
CA VAL A 96 1.92 -10.33 0.82
C VAL A 96 1.27 -11.68 0.56
N VAL A 97 0.85 -12.37 1.64
CA VAL A 97 0.30 -13.74 1.59
C VAL A 97 -1.03 -13.80 2.32
N GLY A 98 -2.01 -14.46 1.69
CA GLY A 98 -3.31 -14.78 2.29
C GLY A 98 -4.27 -15.34 1.25
N GLU A 99 -5.35 -16.00 1.69
CA GLU A 99 -6.35 -16.61 0.79
C GLU A 99 -5.76 -17.55 -0.28
N GLY A 100 -4.61 -18.19 0.00
CA GLY A 100 -3.90 -19.05 -0.97
C GLY A 100 -3.22 -18.29 -2.13
N ILE A 101 -3.09 -16.98 -2.01
CA ILE A 101 -2.47 -16.07 -2.99
C ILE A 101 -1.20 -15.46 -2.40
N THR A 102 -0.22 -15.22 -3.27
CA THR A 102 1.02 -14.49 -2.96
C THR A 102 1.20 -13.36 -3.96
N VAL A 103 1.54 -12.18 -3.44
CA VAL A 103 1.78 -10.96 -4.21
C VAL A 103 3.10 -10.33 -3.79
N GLU A 104 3.89 -9.89 -4.75
CA GLU A 104 4.99 -8.95 -4.50
C GLU A 104 4.46 -7.52 -4.62
N LEU A 105 4.54 -6.75 -3.54
CA LEU A 105 4.06 -5.37 -3.45
C LEU A 105 5.24 -4.40 -3.51
N TYR A 106 5.06 -3.38 -4.33
CA TYR A 106 5.93 -2.22 -4.48
C TYR A 106 5.12 -0.93 -4.30
N ILE A 107 5.75 0.09 -3.72
CA ILE A 107 5.11 1.39 -3.47
C ILE A 107 5.93 2.48 -4.17
N LEU A 108 5.26 3.31 -4.97
CA LEU A 108 5.87 4.55 -5.49
C LEU A 108 5.81 5.65 -4.43
N PRO A 109 6.65 6.71 -4.55
CA PRO A 109 6.62 7.84 -3.62
C PRO A 109 5.18 8.36 -3.40
N PRO A 110 4.70 8.42 -2.15
CA PRO A 110 3.32 8.78 -1.88
C PRO A 110 3.08 10.28 -2.08
N TYR A 111 1.85 10.64 -2.47
CA TYR A 111 1.46 12.05 -2.49
C TYR A 111 1.08 12.50 -1.07
N ASN A 112 1.91 13.38 -0.49
CA ASN A 112 1.75 13.93 0.86
C ASN A 112 1.55 12.88 1.96
N GLU A 113 2.10 11.68 1.76
CA GLU A 113 1.86 10.48 2.60
C GLU A 113 0.39 10.12 2.84
N LYS A 114 -0.51 10.63 1.98
CA LYS A 114 -1.95 10.45 2.08
C LYS A 114 -2.48 9.56 0.98
N ALA A 115 -1.87 9.59 -0.20
CA ALA A 115 -2.19 8.67 -1.28
C ALA A 115 -0.97 7.86 -1.70
N TYR A 116 -1.21 6.59 -2.02
CA TYR A 116 -0.18 5.62 -2.36
C TYR A 116 -0.55 4.92 -3.66
N TYR A 117 0.44 4.77 -4.53
CA TYR A 117 0.33 3.92 -5.69
C TYR A 117 1.02 2.59 -5.41
N PHE A 118 0.23 1.53 -5.43
CA PHE A 118 0.65 0.16 -5.17
C PHE A 118 0.75 -0.59 -6.49
N ARG A 119 1.91 -1.19 -6.72
CA ARG A 119 2.13 -2.14 -7.81
C ARG A 119 2.29 -3.53 -7.21
N GLU A 120 1.42 -4.43 -7.63
CA GLU A 120 1.31 -5.79 -7.16
C GLU A 120 1.69 -6.76 -8.29
N VAL A 121 2.58 -7.72 -8.04
CA VAL A 121 2.86 -8.83 -8.96
C VAL A 121 2.30 -10.12 -8.36
N ILE A 122 1.26 -10.67 -8.97
CA ILE A 122 0.61 -11.90 -8.50
C ILE A 122 1.48 -13.09 -8.89
N THR A 123 2.22 -13.67 -7.95
CA THR A 123 3.32 -14.62 -8.22
C THR A 123 2.88 -15.82 -9.07
N ARG A 124 1.66 -16.32 -8.87
CA ARG A 124 1.15 -17.50 -9.58
C ARG A 124 0.88 -17.26 -11.07
N SER A 125 0.37 -16.07 -11.43
CA SER A 125 0.00 -15.75 -12.81
C SER A 125 1.01 -14.84 -13.51
N GLY A 126 1.86 -14.14 -12.75
CA GLY A 126 2.70 -13.06 -13.26
C GLY A 126 1.93 -11.78 -13.61
N ASN A 127 0.61 -11.74 -13.35
CA ASN A 127 -0.20 -10.56 -13.63
C ASN A 127 0.22 -9.40 -12.73
N ILE A 128 0.27 -8.20 -13.33
CA ILE A 128 0.61 -6.97 -12.62
C ILE A 128 -0.69 -6.22 -12.33
N GLY A 129 -0.91 -5.93 -11.05
CA GLY A 129 -1.94 -5.03 -10.58
C GLY A 129 -1.41 -3.67 -10.21
N MET A 130 -2.13 -2.65 -10.63
CA MET A 130 -1.87 -1.26 -10.30
C MET A 130 -3.08 -0.75 -9.54
N LYS A 131 -2.83 -0.13 -8.39
CA LYS A 131 -3.88 0.33 -7.48
C LYS A 131 -3.48 1.65 -6.85
N ILE A 132 -4.43 2.55 -6.71
CA ILE A 132 -4.24 3.80 -5.95
C ILE A 132 -5.11 3.75 -4.71
N TYR A 133 -4.47 3.99 -3.58
CA TYR A 133 -5.08 4.04 -2.27
C TYR A 133 -4.98 5.45 -1.69
N ASP A 134 -5.97 5.85 -0.90
CA ASP A 134 -5.96 7.06 -0.08
C ASP A 134 -6.12 6.69 1.40
N THR A 135 -5.66 7.54 2.31
CA THR A 135 -5.90 7.42 3.76
C THR A 135 -7.22 8.09 4.17
N SER A 136 -7.85 8.83 3.26
CA SER A 136 -9.22 9.32 3.36
C SER A 136 -10.17 8.48 2.51
N ALA A 137 -11.38 8.24 3.01
CA ALA A 137 -12.43 7.56 2.24
C ALA A 137 -12.95 8.40 1.05
N THR A 138 -12.61 9.70 0.98
CA THR A 138 -13.06 10.62 -0.09
C THR A 138 -12.25 10.51 -1.38
N CYS A 139 -11.09 9.87 -1.36
CA CYS A 139 -10.21 9.68 -2.53
C CYS A 139 -9.66 10.96 -3.18
N GLU A 140 -9.75 12.11 -2.51
CA GLU A 140 -9.29 13.40 -3.05
C GLU A 140 -7.79 13.43 -3.33
N ASN A 141 -6.96 12.84 -2.45
CA ASN A 141 -5.51 12.78 -2.67
C ASN A 141 -5.16 11.76 -3.75
N ALA A 142 -5.88 10.65 -3.80
CA ALA A 142 -5.74 9.64 -4.85
C ALA A 142 -6.07 10.21 -6.24
N GLN A 143 -7.07 11.08 -6.35
CA GLN A 143 -7.41 11.76 -7.60
C GLN A 143 -6.29 12.69 -8.08
N ILE A 144 -5.58 13.34 -7.16
CA ILE A 144 -4.40 14.17 -7.51
C ILE A 144 -3.21 13.29 -7.89
N LEU A 145 -3.00 12.18 -7.16
CA LEU A 145 -1.93 11.23 -7.46
C LEU A 145 -2.15 10.48 -8.78
N TRP A 146 -3.40 10.40 -9.27
CA TRP A 146 -3.75 9.74 -10.53
C TRP A 146 -2.91 10.26 -11.70
N ASP A 147 -2.96 11.57 -11.97
CA ASP A 147 -2.31 12.18 -13.14
C ASP A 147 -0.83 11.82 -13.30
N PRO A 148 0.03 11.94 -12.27
CA PRO A 148 1.45 11.61 -12.41
C PRO A 148 1.77 10.11 -12.55
N VAL A 149 0.89 9.21 -12.11
CA VAL A 149 1.14 7.75 -12.13
C VAL A 149 0.41 7.00 -13.26
N CYS A 150 -0.47 7.69 -13.98
CA CYS A 150 -1.43 7.13 -14.91
C CYS A 150 -1.31 7.84 -16.27
N SER A 151 -0.16 7.70 -16.93
CA SER A 151 0.05 8.24 -18.30
C SER A 151 -0.77 7.46 -19.32
N GLU A 152 -1.39 8.15 -20.28
CA GLU A 152 -2.27 7.48 -21.25
C GLU A 152 -1.54 6.47 -22.16
N PRO A 153 -2.17 5.30 -22.46
CA PRO A 153 -3.47 4.86 -21.94
C PRO A 153 -3.35 4.25 -20.54
N CYS A 154 -4.22 4.69 -19.63
CA CYS A 154 -4.30 4.15 -18.28
C CYS A 154 -5.62 3.41 -18.08
N ASP A 155 -5.54 2.19 -17.57
CA ASP A 155 -6.65 1.23 -17.47
C ASP A 155 -7.19 1.11 -16.03
N LEU A 156 -6.70 1.93 -15.11
CA LEU A 156 -7.26 2.04 -13.77
C LEU A 156 -8.74 2.44 -13.86
N GLN A 157 -9.56 1.87 -12.99
CA GLN A 157 -10.99 2.12 -12.87
C GLN A 157 -11.32 2.51 -11.43
N PRO A 158 -12.28 3.42 -11.22
CA PRO A 158 -12.73 3.80 -9.88
C PRO A 158 -13.40 2.62 -9.17
N THR A 159 -13.17 2.50 -7.87
CA THR A 159 -13.73 1.43 -7.02
C THR A 159 -14.62 1.95 -5.90
N ARG A 160 -14.87 3.26 -5.88
CA ARG A 160 -15.66 3.98 -4.88
C ARG A 160 -16.51 5.06 -5.54
#